data_AF-A0AAV5VPZ1-F1
#
_entry.id   AF-A0AAV5VPZ1-F1
#
_cell.length_a   1.000
_cell.length_b   1.000
_cell.length_c   1.000
_cell.angle_alpha   90.00
_cell.angle_beta   90.00
_cell.angle_gamma   90.00
#
_symmetry.space_group_name_H-M   'P 1'
#
loop_
_entity.id
_entity.type
_entity.pdbx_description
1 polymer ?
#
loop_
_entity_poly.entity_id
_entity_poly.type
_entity_poly.pdbx_seq_one_letter_code
_entity_poly.pdbx_strand_id
1 'polypeptide(L)'
;LDVQEALLTAQRCLFALSSILNLTSVICLYAETPPNQARIRNHIVFLQVIIILGGFHLDVLFEPIPLCPSTAMYCVGILCTIGVPMNVTMTKTSASTKLKIRRSLKVLFVQIVVPLSLIEVPGFIIFISTACQCIPFEINLSAYFVLPFHPIAHNLLLLLTTPAYRTRITSFVR
;
A
#
# COMPACT_ATOMS: atom_id res chain seq x y z
N LEU A 1 -2.83 26.19 -16.25
CA LEU A 1 -1.61 25.44 -16.61
C LEU A 1 -0.70 25.31 -15.40
N ASP A 2 -0.30 26.41 -14.76
CA ASP A 2 0.62 26.41 -13.61
C ASP A 2 0.21 25.49 -12.43
N VAL A 3 -1.06 25.47 -12.05
CA VAL A 3 -1.57 24.62 -10.96
C VAL A 3 -1.43 23.12 -11.30
N GLN A 4 -1.62 22.75 -12.56
CA GLN A 4 -1.51 21.37 -13.03
C GLN A 4 -0.04 20.91 -13.05
N GLU A 5 0.88 21.79 -13.44
CA GLU A 5 2.31 21.49 -13.39
C GLU A 5 2.82 21.35 -11.95
N ALA A 6 2.35 22.21 -11.04
CA ALA A 6 2.64 22.08 -9.61
C ALA A 6 2.12 20.76 -9.04
N LEU A 7 0.91 20.34 -9.44
CA LEU A 7 0.30 19.07 -9.04
C LEU A 7 1.11 17.85 -9.51
N LEU A 8 1.48 17.83 -10.79
CA LEU A 8 2.30 16.77 -11.39
C LEU A 8 3.69 16.72 -10.74
N THR A 9 4.26 17.88 -10.42
CA THR A 9 5.54 17.97 -9.72
C THR A 9 5.44 17.42 -8.29
N ALA A 10 4.40 17.79 -7.55
CA ALA A 10 4.13 17.25 -6.22
C ALA A 10 3.94 15.72 -6.25
N GLN A 11 3.19 15.20 -7.22
CA GLN A 11 3.02 13.76 -7.40
C GLN A 11 4.36 13.04 -7.65
N ARG A 12 5.22 13.60 -8.51
CA ARG A 12 6.57 13.04 -8.75
C ARG A 12 7.44 13.06 -7.49
N CYS A 13 7.38 14.14 -6.70
CA CYS A 13 8.09 14.22 -5.42
C CYS A 13 7.59 13.16 -4.43
N LEU A 14 6.27 12.98 -4.31
CA LEU A 14 5.68 11.97 -3.43
C LEU A 14 6.03 10.55 -3.87
N PHE A 15 6.04 10.28 -5.17
CA PHE A 15 6.50 9.01 -5.73
C PHE A 15 7.97 8.72 -5.39
N ALA A 16 8.84 9.72 -5.52
CA ALA A 16 10.25 9.60 -5.15
C ALA A 16 10.43 9.29 -3.66
N LEU A 17 9.72 10.00 -2.79
CA LEU A 17 9.73 9.76 -1.34
C LEU A 17 9.21 8.37 -0.99
N SER A 18 8.10 7.94 -1.60
CA SER A 18 7.53 6.60 -1.43
C SER A 18 8.52 5.51 -1.84
N SER A 19 9.23 5.72 -2.95
CA SER A 19 10.26 4.78 -3.45
C SER A 19 11.43 4.64 -2.47
N ILE A 20 11.91 5.74 -1.88
CA ILE A 20 12.96 5.73 -0.87
C ILE A 20 12.50 4.96 0.38
N LEU A 21 11.31 5.24 0.90
CA LEU A 21 10.76 4.55 2.07
C LEU A 21 10.56 3.05 1.83
N ASN A 22 10.09 2.67 0.64
CA ASN A 22 9.96 1.28 0.24
C ASN A 22 11.31 0.56 0.20
N LEU A 23 12.34 1.21 -0.34
CA LEU A 23 13.70 0.66 -0.35
C LEU A 23 14.24 0.48 1.07
N THR A 24 14.05 1.48 1.94
CA THR A 24 14.44 1.37 3.36
C THR A 24 13.74 0.20 4.05
N SER A 25 12.44 0.02 3.82
CA SER A 25 11.66 -1.11 4.37
C SER A 25 12.25 -2.46 3.94
N VAL A 26 12.58 -2.63 2.66
CA VAL A 26 13.21 -3.86 2.14
C VAL A 26 14.58 -4.11 2.79
N ILE A 27 15.42 -3.08 2.92
CA ILE A 27 16.73 -3.18 3.58
C ILE A 27 16.56 -3.62 5.04
N CYS A 28 15.65 -3.01 5.79
CA CYS A 28 15.36 -3.37 7.17
C CYS A 28 14.86 -4.81 7.28
N LEU A 29 13.97 -5.24 6.38
CA LEU A 29 13.42 -6.58 6.37
C LEU A 29 14.50 -7.63 6.09
N TYR A 30 15.38 -7.37 5.12
CA TYR A 30 16.47 -8.27 4.81
C TYR A 30 17.43 -8.44 5.99
N ALA A 31 17.73 -7.34 6.68
CA ALA A 31 18.74 -7.30 7.70
C ALA A 31 18.28 -7.75 9.10
N GLU A 32 16.98 -7.69 9.43
CA GLU A 32 16.45 -8.12 10.74
C GLU A 32 15.95 -9.57 10.77
N THR A 33 15.75 -10.20 9.60
CA THR A 33 15.08 -11.50 9.60
C THR A 33 16.07 -12.63 9.89
N PRO A 34 15.89 -13.41 10.97
CA PRO A 34 16.83 -14.47 11.36
C PRO A 34 16.91 -15.58 10.29
N PRO A 35 18.07 -16.26 10.15
CA PRO A 35 18.31 -17.23 9.08
C PRO A 35 17.35 -18.44 9.13
N ASN A 36 16.83 -18.77 10.31
CA ASN A 36 15.79 -19.79 10.53
C ASN A 36 14.48 -19.51 9.74
N GLN A 37 14.17 -18.25 9.45
CA GLN A 37 12.91 -17.83 8.82
C GLN A 37 13.09 -17.36 7.36
N ALA A 38 14.13 -17.86 6.67
CA ALA A 38 14.44 -17.47 5.29
C ALA A 38 13.26 -17.64 4.31
N ARG A 39 12.41 -18.66 4.50
CA ARG A 39 11.25 -18.89 3.64
C ARG A 39 10.19 -17.79 3.76
N ILE A 40 9.91 -17.34 4.98
CA ILE A 40 8.94 -16.26 5.26
C ILE A 40 9.52 -14.93 4.78
N ARG A 41 10.81 -14.69 5.03
CA ARG A 41 11.54 -13.52 4.51
C ARG A 41 11.34 -13.35 3.02
N ASN A 42 11.59 -14.41 2.25
CA ASN A 42 11.48 -14.37 0.80
C ASN A 42 10.05 -14.08 0.34
N HIS A 43 9.02 -14.57 1.06
CA HIS A 43 7.62 -14.23 0.75
C HIS A 43 7.32 -12.76 1.01
N ILE A 44 7.79 -12.19 2.13
CA ILE A 44 7.51 -10.79 2.45
C ILE A 44 8.30 -9.84 1.52
N VAL A 45 9.57 -10.15 1.21
CA VAL A 45 10.34 -9.40 0.19
C VAL A 45 9.66 -9.48 -1.17
N PHE A 46 9.18 -10.66 -1.56
CA PHE A 46 8.45 -10.84 -2.81
C PHE A 46 7.16 -10.02 -2.86
N LEU A 47 6.38 -10.01 -1.78
CA LEU A 47 5.18 -9.15 -1.67
C LEU A 47 5.54 -7.67 -1.75
N GLN A 48 6.60 -7.23 -1.08
CA GLN A 48 7.05 -5.83 -1.14
C GLN A 48 7.50 -5.45 -2.56
N VAL A 49 8.20 -6.34 -3.25
CA VAL A 49 8.60 -6.17 -4.65
C VAL A 49 7.37 -6.13 -5.56
N ILE A 50 6.35 -6.96 -5.33
CA ILE A 50 5.08 -6.89 -6.06
C ILE A 50 4.35 -5.57 -5.79
N ILE A 51 4.36 -5.06 -4.57
CA ILE A 51 3.75 -3.76 -4.24
C ILE A 51 4.50 -2.61 -4.93
N ILE A 52 5.84 -2.64 -4.94
CA ILE A 52 6.66 -1.63 -5.63
C ILE A 52 6.45 -1.72 -7.14
N LEU A 53 6.50 -2.92 -7.71
CA LEU A 53 6.20 -3.16 -9.13
C LEU A 53 4.78 -2.78 -9.46
N GLY A 54 3.83 -3.03 -8.57
CA GLY A 54 2.42 -2.67 -8.69
C GLY A 54 2.19 -1.17 -8.61
N GLY A 55 2.91 -0.46 -7.75
CA GLY A 55 2.95 1.01 -7.72
C GLY A 55 3.55 1.56 -9.00
N PHE A 56 4.69 1.02 -9.45
CA PHE A 56 5.24 1.32 -10.77
C PHE A 56 4.27 0.97 -11.90
N HIS A 57 3.55 -0.16 -11.81
CA HIS A 57 2.59 -0.57 -12.84
C HIS A 57 1.39 0.37 -12.86
N LEU A 58 0.86 0.75 -11.70
CA LEU A 58 -0.30 1.64 -11.58
C LEU A 58 0.06 3.11 -11.89
N ASP A 59 1.29 3.54 -11.61
CA ASP A 59 1.76 4.91 -11.89
C ASP A 59 2.38 5.06 -13.30
N VAL A 60 2.89 3.98 -13.91
CA VAL A 60 3.62 4.00 -15.21
C VAL A 60 2.94 3.18 -16.30
N LEU A 61 2.18 2.12 -15.99
CA LEU A 61 1.61 1.19 -16.98
C LEU A 61 0.08 1.21 -17.11
N PHE A 62 -0.65 1.57 -16.05
CA PHE A 62 -2.09 1.70 -16.07
C PHE A 62 -2.45 3.18 -16.14
N GLU A 63 -2.95 3.60 -17.28
CA GLU A 63 -3.71 4.85 -17.35
C GLU A 63 -5.11 4.57 -16.80
N PRO A 64 -5.56 5.27 -15.74
CA PRO A 64 -6.95 5.24 -15.37
C PRO A 64 -7.77 5.80 -16.55
N ILE A 65 -8.63 4.99 -17.17
CA ILE A 65 -9.55 5.44 -18.20
C ILE A 65 -10.87 5.82 -17.52
N PRO A 66 -11.24 7.11 -17.48
CA PRO A 66 -12.53 7.51 -16.95
C PRO A 66 -13.61 7.17 -18.00
N LEU A 67 -14.18 5.96 -17.90
CA LEU A 67 -15.40 5.62 -18.63
C LEU A 67 -16.58 6.08 -17.80
N CYS A 68 -17.24 7.18 -18.16
CA CYS A 68 -18.48 7.56 -17.47
C CYS A 68 -19.56 6.51 -17.77
N PRO A 69 -20.23 5.85 -16.80
CA PRO A 69 -20.34 6.14 -15.36
C PRO A 69 -19.61 5.10 -14.44
N SER A 70 -18.59 4.41 -14.91
CA SER A 70 -17.88 3.34 -14.19
C SER A 70 -16.36 3.51 -14.28
N THR A 71 -15.67 3.66 -13.16
CA THR A 71 -14.19 3.60 -13.14
C THR A 71 -13.76 2.19 -13.53
N ALA A 72 -13.35 2.00 -14.77
CA ALA A 72 -12.85 0.73 -15.26
C ALA A 72 -11.31 0.78 -15.26
N MET A 73 -10.70 -0.14 -14.53
CA MET A 73 -9.32 -0.53 -14.76
C MET A 73 -9.38 -1.88 -15.46
N TYR A 74 -8.81 -2.01 -16.66
CA TYR A 74 -8.68 -3.33 -17.26
C TYR A 74 -7.45 -4.02 -16.65
N CYS A 75 -7.66 -5.19 -16.03
CA CYS A 75 -6.56 -5.98 -15.47
C CYS A 75 -6.07 -6.95 -16.54
N VAL A 76 -5.04 -6.57 -17.30
CA VAL A 76 -4.35 -7.43 -18.28
C VAL A 76 -2.93 -7.76 -17.77
N GLY A 77 -2.81 -7.93 -16.45
CA GLY A 77 -1.54 -8.22 -15.81
C GLY A 77 -1.25 -9.73 -15.74
N ILE A 78 0.02 -10.10 -15.96
CA ILE A 78 0.57 -11.46 -15.95
C ILE A 78 0.17 -12.30 -14.72
N LEU A 79 -0.09 -11.67 -13.56
CA LEU A 79 -0.49 -12.33 -12.32
C LEU A 79 -1.88 -12.98 -12.38
N CYS A 80 -2.82 -12.43 -13.17
CA CYS A 80 -4.12 -13.07 -13.40
C CYS A 80 -4.01 -14.32 -14.29
N THR A 81 -2.91 -14.47 -15.03
CA THR A 81 -2.66 -15.60 -15.93
C THR A 81 -2.02 -16.80 -15.23
N ILE A 82 -1.43 -16.63 -14.03
CA ILE A 82 -0.61 -17.68 -13.38
C ILE A 82 -1.41 -18.61 -12.44
N GLY A 83 -2.70 -18.33 -12.16
CA GLY A 83 -3.60 -19.31 -11.54
C GLY A 83 -3.12 -19.90 -10.19
N VAL A 84 -2.50 -19.09 -9.32
CA VAL A 84 -1.94 -19.58 -8.06
C VAL A 84 -3.07 -19.99 -7.09
N PRO A 85 -3.14 -21.25 -6.64
CA PRO A 85 -4.15 -21.70 -5.69
C PRO A 85 -3.77 -21.27 -4.25
N MET A 86 -4.68 -20.55 -3.58
CA MET A 86 -4.55 -20.25 -2.14
C MET A 86 -4.95 -21.47 -1.32
N ASN A 87 -3.96 -22.26 -0.88
CA ASN A 87 -4.20 -23.36 0.06
C ASN A 87 -3.67 -22.99 1.46
N VAL A 88 -4.57 -22.53 2.33
CA VAL A 88 -4.24 -22.13 3.72
C VAL A 88 -4.54 -23.32 4.64
N THR A 89 -3.52 -24.13 4.94
CA THR A 89 -3.68 -25.27 5.84
C THR A 89 -3.67 -24.82 7.31
N MET A 90 -4.81 -24.95 7.99
CA MET A 90 -4.98 -24.63 9.41
C MET A 90 -4.40 -25.76 10.29
N THR A 91 -3.23 -25.55 10.90
CA THR A 91 -2.68 -26.47 11.90
C THR A 91 -3.17 -26.12 13.31
N LYS A 92 -3.41 -27.13 14.15
CA LYS A 92 -3.85 -26.96 15.56
C LYS A 92 -2.76 -26.24 16.36
N THR A 93 -2.96 -24.97 16.64
CA THR A 93 -2.02 -24.11 17.38
C THR A 93 -2.34 -24.07 18.88
N SER A 94 -1.29 -24.13 19.71
CA SER A 94 -1.33 -23.94 21.17
C SER A 94 -2.01 -22.62 21.58
N ALA A 95 -2.62 -22.58 22.77
CA ALA A 95 -3.32 -21.40 23.30
C ALA A 95 -2.44 -20.13 23.33
N SER A 96 -1.13 -20.28 23.59
CA SER A 96 -0.16 -19.18 23.57
C SER A 96 0.09 -18.64 22.15
N THR A 97 0.12 -19.52 21.15
CA THR A 97 0.27 -19.13 19.73
C THR A 97 -0.99 -18.44 19.20
N LYS A 98 -2.18 -18.87 19.62
CA LYS A 98 -3.45 -18.21 19.25
C LYS A 98 -3.50 -16.74 19.68
N LEU A 99 -2.96 -16.40 20.84
CA LEU A 99 -2.93 -15.02 21.34
C LEU A 99 -1.98 -14.14 20.50
N LYS A 100 -0.80 -14.66 20.16
CA LYS A 100 0.17 -13.97 19.28
C LYS A 100 -0.39 -13.77 17.87
N ILE A 101 -1.07 -14.79 17.33
CA ILE A 101 -1.76 -14.69 16.03
C ILE A 101 -2.85 -13.63 16.08
N ARG A 102 -3.73 -13.63 17.09
CA ARG A 102 -4.79 -12.60 17.22
C ARG A 102 -4.24 -11.19 17.28
N ARG A 103 -3.11 -10.98 17.99
CA ARG A 103 -2.45 -9.67 18.06
C ARG A 103 -1.87 -9.27 16.70
N SER A 104 -1.19 -10.19 16.02
CA SER A 104 -0.67 -9.95 14.66
C SER A 104 -1.78 -9.65 13.65
N LEU A 105 -2.89 -10.39 13.74
CA LEU A 105 -4.04 -10.24 12.83
C LEU A 105 -4.77 -8.92 13.03
N LYS A 106 -4.86 -8.40 14.27
CA LYS A 106 -5.36 -7.04 14.52
C LYS A 106 -4.47 -5.97 13.88
N VAL A 107 -3.15 -6.13 13.98
CA VAL A 107 -2.20 -5.20 13.36
C VAL A 107 -2.32 -5.24 11.83
N LEU A 108 -2.38 -6.45 11.26
CA LEU A 108 -2.57 -6.66 9.83
C LEU A 108 -3.90 -6.07 9.34
N PHE A 109 -4.97 -6.20 10.13
CA PHE A 109 -6.26 -5.61 9.79
C PHE A 109 -6.18 -4.08 9.71
N VAL A 110 -5.51 -3.43 10.67
CA VAL A 110 -5.30 -1.97 10.63
C VAL A 110 -4.41 -1.57 9.45
N GLN A 111 -3.38 -2.37 9.14
CA GLN A 111 -2.49 -2.17 7.98
C GLN A 111 -3.21 -2.26 6.64
N ILE A 112 -4.32 -2.99 6.54
CA ILE A 112 -5.09 -3.12 5.31
C ILE A 112 -6.20 -2.06 5.26
N VAL A 113 -6.96 -1.90 6.34
CA VAL A 113 -8.14 -1.02 6.37
C VAL A 113 -7.75 0.45 6.24
N VAL A 114 -6.70 0.90 6.95
CA VAL A 114 -6.32 2.32 6.94
C VAL A 114 -5.87 2.75 5.53
N PRO A 115 -4.95 2.05 4.85
CA PRO A 115 -4.55 2.40 3.50
C PRO A 115 -5.68 2.21 2.48
N LEU A 116 -6.48 1.15 2.60
CA LEU A 116 -7.65 0.97 1.73
C LEU A 116 -8.64 2.14 1.86
N SER A 117 -8.92 2.61 3.07
CA SER A 117 -9.82 3.75 3.29
C SER A 117 -9.28 5.06 2.71
N LEU A 118 -7.95 5.24 2.68
CA LEU A 118 -7.30 6.40 2.04
C LEU A 118 -7.41 6.39 0.51
N ILE A 119 -7.72 5.24 -0.10
CA ILE A 119 -8.01 5.14 -1.54
C ILE A 119 -9.52 5.18 -1.80
N GLU A 120 -10.27 4.38 -1.06
CA GLU A 120 -11.69 4.14 -1.30
C GLU A 120 -12.52 5.40 -1.05
N VAL A 121 -12.27 6.12 0.06
CA VAL A 121 -13.05 7.32 0.41
C VAL A 121 -12.84 8.45 -0.61
N PRO A 122 -11.60 8.84 -0.97
CA PRO A 122 -11.43 9.88 -1.99
C PRO A 122 -11.88 9.43 -3.38
N GLY A 123 -11.68 8.16 -3.73
CA GLY A 123 -12.18 7.59 -4.98
C GLY A 123 -13.70 7.68 -5.10
N PHE A 124 -14.41 7.39 -4.01
CA PHE A 124 -15.87 7.47 -3.95
C PHE A 124 -16.38 8.92 -4.04
N ILE A 125 -15.70 9.88 -3.39
CA ILE A 125 -16.03 11.30 -3.47
C ILE A 125 -15.89 11.81 -4.91
N ILE A 126 -14.75 11.53 -5.56
CA ILE A 126 -14.49 11.93 -6.95
C ILE A 126 -15.51 11.29 -7.90
N PHE A 127 -15.85 10.02 -7.65
CA PHE A 127 -16.84 9.29 -8.43
C PHE A 127 -18.24 9.92 -8.32
N ILE A 128 -18.76 10.14 -7.11
CA ILE A 128 -20.06 10.79 -6.88
C ILE A 128 -20.05 12.19 -7.50
N SER A 129 -18.99 12.96 -7.30
CA SER A 129 -18.91 14.29 -7.86
C SER A 129 -19.03 14.29 -9.38
N THR A 130 -18.40 13.33 -10.05
CA THR A 130 -18.44 13.20 -11.51
C THR A 130 -19.83 12.77 -11.97
N ALA A 131 -20.47 11.86 -11.23
CA ALA A 131 -21.80 11.33 -11.57
C ALA A 131 -22.93 12.36 -11.35
N CYS A 132 -22.88 13.11 -10.26
CA CYS A 132 -23.98 13.98 -9.84
C CYS A 132 -23.74 15.46 -10.13
N GLN A 133 -22.52 15.87 -10.49
CA GLN A 133 -22.09 17.27 -10.67
C GLN A 133 -22.46 18.19 -9.49
N CYS A 134 -22.72 17.61 -8.32
CA CYS A 134 -23.25 18.32 -7.15
C CYS A 134 -22.16 18.70 -6.14
N ILE A 135 -20.94 18.18 -6.31
CA ILE A 135 -19.81 18.45 -5.44
C ILE A 135 -18.93 19.52 -6.10
N PRO A 136 -18.56 20.59 -5.36
CA PRO A 136 -17.71 21.66 -5.89
C PRO A 136 -16.28 21.17 -6.17
N PHE A 137 -15.63 21.81 -7.15
CA PHE A 137 -14.30 21.42 -7.65
C PHE A 137 -13.23 21.38 -6.55
N GLU A 138 -13.32 22.25 -5.55
CA GLU A 138 -12.40 22.35 -4.42
C GLU A 138 -12.39 21.08 -3.57
N ILE A 139 -13.55 20.44 -3.39
CA ILE A 139 -13.67 19.19 -2.63
C ILE A 139 -13.07 18.02 -3.43
N ASN A 140 -13.30 17.97 -4.74
CA ASN A 140 -12.68 16.96 -5.61
C ASN A 140 -11.16 17.10 -5.65
N LEU A 141 -10.66 18.32 -5.79
CA LEU A 141 -9.25 18.60 -5.80
C LEU A 141 -8.61 18.15 -4.48
N SER A 142 -9.27 18.46 -3.34
CA SER A 142 -8.83 18.00 -2.02
C SER A 142 -8.81 16.47 -1.91
N ALA A 143 -9.85 15.79 -2.38
CA ALA A 143 -9.91 14.32 -2.40
C ALA A 143 -8.80 13.71 -3.26
N TYR A 144 -8.55 14.28 -4.44
CA TYR A 144 -7.46 13.85 -5.32
C TYR A 144 -6.09 13.97 -4.64
N PHE A 145 -5.85 15.05 -3.89
CA PHE A 145 -4.62 15.23 -3.13
C PHE A 145 -4.42 14.21 -2.00
N VAL A 146 -5.47 13.54 -1.51
CA VAL A 146 -5.35 12.51 -0.47
C VAL A 146 -4.79 11.21 -1.03
N LEU A 147 -5.08 10.87 -2.30
CA LEU A 147 -4.67 9.60 -2.91
C LEU A 147 -3.15 9.36 -2.89
N PRO A 148 -2.28 10.33 -3.23
CA PRO A 148 -0.83 10.16 -3.13
C PRO A 148 -0.28 9.89 -1.72
N PHE A 149 -1.04 10.20 -0.65
CA PHE A 149 -0.61 9.90 0.72
C PHE A 149 -0.80 8.42 1.10
N HIS A 150 -1.58 7.65 0.33
CA HIS A 150 -1.79 6.22 0.56
C HIS A 150 -0.49 5.41 0.80
N PRO A 151 0.50 5.42 -0.14
CA PRO A 151 1.71 4.63 0.05
C PRO A 151 2.57 5.13 1.22
N ILE A 152 2.55 6.43 1.51
CA ILE A 152 3.26 7.02 2.66
C ILE A 152 2.62 6.54 3.97
N ALA A 153 1.30 6.62 4.07
CA ALA A 153 0.54 6.16 5.22
C ALA A 153 0.75 4.65 5.43
N HIS A 154 0.68 3.84 4.37
CA HIS A 154 0.95 2.40 4.42
C HIS A 154 2.34 2.10 4.96
N ASN A 155 3.37 2.77 4.44
CA ASN A 155 4.77 2.57 4.86
C ASN A 155 5.03 3.03 6.29
N LEU A 156 4.49 4.18 6.69
CA LEU A 156 4.56 4.63 8.08
C LEU A 156 3.87 3.65 9.03
N LEU A 157 2.69 3.15 8.64
CA LEU A 157 1.94 2.22 9.47
C LEU A 157 2.67 0.88 9.60
N LEU A 158 3.29 0.37 8.54
CA LEU A 158 4.19 -0.80 8.59
C LEU A 158 5.36 -0.58 9.57
N LEU A 159 6.05 0.55 9.47
CA LEU A 159 7.21 0.87 10.32
C LEU A 159 6.82 1.04 11.80
N LEU A 160 5.68 1.69 12.07
CA LEU A 160 5.21 1.97 13.42
C LEU A 160 4.60 0.76 14.12
N THR A 161 3.90 -0.09 13.37
CA THR A 161 3.18 -1.22 13.95
C THR A 161 4.00 -2.50 14.05
N THR A 162 5.09 -2.62 13.27
CA THR A 162 5.98 -3.79 13.31
C THR A 162 7.04 -3.62 14.40
N PRO A 163 7.01 -4.42 15.48
CA PRO A 163 7.90 -4.23 16.63
C PRO A 163 9.39 -4.36 16.28
N ALA A 164 9.73 -5.23 15.32
CA ALA A 164 11.10 -5.44 14.87
C ALA A 164 11.69 -4.15 14.24
N TYR A 165 10.92 -3.46 13.41
CA TYR A 165 11.36 -2.20 12.79
C TYR A 165 11.52 -1.07 13.80
N ARG A 166 10.60 -0.98 14.77
CA ARG A 166 10.72 -0.02 15.88
C ARG A 166 12.04 -0.18 16.62
N THR A 167 12.40 -1.40 17.00
CA THR A 167 13.65 -1.67 17.74
C THR A 167 14.87 -1.23 16.94
N ARG A 168 14.93 -1.55 15.64
CA ARG A 168 16.04 -1.17 14.77
C ARG A 168 16.16 0.34 14.56
N ILE A 169 15.03 1.04 14.39
CA ILE A 169 15.03 2.51 14.26
C ILE A 169 15.54 3.14 15.56
N THR A 170 15.06 2.66 16.72
CA THR A 170 15.51 3.19 18.02
C THR A 170 16.99 2.91 18.29
N SER A 171 17.57 1.82 17.77
CA SER A 171 19.01 1.57 17.90
C SER A 171 19.87 2.42 16.96
N PHE A 172 19.30 2.97 15.88
CA PHE A 172 20.03 3.81 14.94
C PHE A 172 20.06 5.28 15.36
N VAL A 173 19.06 5.72 16.15
CA VAL A 173 18.93 7.08 16.68
C VAL A 173 19.73 7.28 17.97
N ARG A 174 20.13 6.19 18.63
CA ARG A 174 20.83 6.20 19.91
C ARG A 174 22.34 6.07 19.70
#